data_AF-A0A9P1CBQ6-F1
#
_entry.id   AF-A0A9P1CBQ6-F1
#
_cell.length_a   1.000
_cell.length_b   1.000
_cell.length_c   1.000
_cell.angle_alpha   90.00
_cell.angle_beta   90.00
_cell.angle_gamma   90.00
#
_symmetry.space_group_name_H-M   'P 1'
#
loop_
_entity.id
_entity.type
_entity.pdbx_description
1 polymer ?
#
loop_
_entity_poly.entity_id
_entity_poly.type
_entity_poly.pdbx_seq_one_letter_code
_entity_poly.pdbx_strand_id
1 'polypeptide(L)'
;MTGPAGLVAKRAALERAAQKQPPAPIHIYLYGKHQDPTFQRLKAAADHLAAEHQSVKATVEAFFDTQYEQHLRHVVAHYGGSFSQAKASAPLAFVEADDKVLYFASDKLFLEWLLLRYKYEDTTSFLLYKRMGVKALQAAKEQSGRSCCALTIQVGAEAKETVQLQLFDEVAPELARNFLKLLSHPKFDGSPVHRVKAGSWIQAGDLVDGSGRNSDGADGSFLRHESFSVPHDRPGLLGMCCHAKDTIGSQFYITLRELPYLDGKFCVIGRVISGMRTIIRIGKMATKNERPEQEVKIFADPSLTLTAPAGER
;
A
#
# COMPACT_ATOMS: atom_id res chain seq x y z
N MET A 1 16.55 7.62 -27.54
CA MET A 1 15.73 7.49 -28.76
C MET A 1 16.15 6.20 -29.47
N THR A 2 15.39 5.12 -29.34
CA THR A 2 15.68 3.87 -30.08
C THR A 2 15.00 3.95 -31.43
N GLY A 3 15.77 3.96 -32.51
CA GLY A 3 15.26 4.08 -33.88
C GLY A 3 14.46 2.85 -34.34
N PRO A 4 13.80 2.92 -35.51
CA PRO A 4 12.91 1.88 -36.05
C PRO A 4 13.52 0.47 -36.07
N ALA A 5 14.82 0.36 -36.37
CA ALA A 5 15.56 -0.90 -36.41
C ALA A 5 15.67 -1.58 -35.02
N GLY A 6 15.73 -0.80 -33.94
CA GLY A 6 15.76 -1.32 -32.57
C GLY A 6 14.41 -1.89 -32.12
N LEU A 7 13.31 -1.37 -32.68
CA LEU A 7 11.96 -1.89 -32.43
C LEU A 7 11.73 -3.22 -33.16
N VAL A 8 12.18 -3.32 -34.41
CA VAL A 8 12.09 -4.53 -35.25
C VAL A 8 12.92 -5.67 -34.67
N ALA A 9 14.15 -5.39 -34.21
CA ALA A 9 15.00 -6.40 -33.56
C ALA A 9 14.42 -6.91 -32.23
N LYS A 10 13.80 -6.03 -31.42
CA LYS A 10 13.07 -6.44 -30.22
C LYS A 10 11.88 -7.33 -30.56
N ARG A 11 11.08 -6.94 -31.55
CA ARG A 11 9.92 -7.71 -32.02
C ARG A 11 10.33 -9.10 -32.53
N ALA A 12 11.39 -9.19 -33.32
CA ALA A 12 11.92 -10.47 -33.82
C ALA A 12 12.50 -11.36 -32.70
N ALA A 13 13.14 -10.77 -31.68
CA ALA A 13 13.61 -11.51 -30.50
C ALA A 13 12.44 -12.02 -29.64
N LEU A 14 11.38 -11.23 -29.50
CA LEU A 14 10.14 -11.59 -28.80
C LEU A 14 9.34 -12.66 -29.57
N GLU A 15 9.27 -12.57 -30.90
CA GLU A 15 8.67 -13.60 -31.76
C GLU A 15 9.44 -14.93 -31.70
N ARG A 16 10.78 -14.89 -31.65
CA ARG A 16 11.62 -16.08 -31.41
C ARG A 16 11.47 -16.65 -29.99
N ALA A 17 11.28 -15.79 -28.97
CA ALA A 17 10.96 -16.22 -27.62
C ALA A 17 9.54 -16.82 -27.53
N ALA A 18 8.59 -16.30 -28.31
CA ALA A 18 7.25 -16.87 -28.47
C ALA A 18 7.26 -18.24 -29.17
N GLN A 19 8.32 -18.60 -29.90
CA GLN A 19 8.49 -19.96 -30.43
C GLN A 19 9.15 -20.92 -29.40
N LYS A 20 9.84 -20.40 -28.38
CA LYS A 20 10.38 -21.15 -27.23
C LYS A 20 9.43 -21.10 -26.04
N GLN A 21 8.17 -21.33 -26.31
CA GLN A 21 7.09 -21.19 -25.36
C GLN A 21 7.00 -22.40 -24.41
N PRO A 22 6.71 -22.22 -23.11
CA PRO A 22 6.46 -23.33 -22.21
C PRO A 22 5.32 -24.22 -22.74
N PRO A 23 5.43 -25.56 -22.69
CA PRO A 23 4.34 -26.45 -23.07
C PRO A 23 3.10 -26.19 -22.20
N ALA A 24 1.92 -26.47 -22.73
CA ALA A 24 0.71 -26.50 -21.91
C ALA A 24 0.67 -27.83 -21.13
N PRO A 25 0.15 -27.88 -19.89
CA PRO A 25 -0.59 -26.83 -19.19
C PRO A 25 0.31 -25.75 -18.57
N ILE A 26 -0.23 -24.55 -18.42
CA ILE A 26 0.46 -23.42 -17.78
C ILE A 26 -0.32 -22.89 -16.58
N HIS A 27 0.39 -22.26 -15.64
CA HIS A 27 -0.19 -21.56 -14.51
C HIS A 27 0.30 -20.10 -14.49
N ILE A 28 -0.62 -19.14 -14.61
CA ILE A 28 -0.35 -17.71 -14.50
C ILE A 28 -0.43 -17.29 -13.03
N TYR A 29 0.60 -16.63 -12.52
CA TYR A 29 0.60 -16.01 -11.21
C TYR A 29 0.62 -14.50 -11.35
N LEU A 30 -0.34 -13.83 -10.73
CA LEU A 30 -0.48 -12.38 -10.79
C LEU A 30 -0.75 -11.81 -9.39
N TYR A 31 0.16 -10.94 -8.94
CA TYR A 31 0.08 -10.30 -7.64
C TYR A 31 0.14 -8.78 -7.78
N GLY A 32 -0.73 -8.08 -7.09
CA GLY A 32 -0.74 -6.62 -7.14
C GLY A 32 -1.62 -5.98 -6.09
N LYS A 33 -1.79 -4.66 -6.22
CA LYS A 33 -2.56 -3.87 -5.25
C LYS A 33 -4.01 -3.75 -5.71
N HIS A 34 -4.96 -3.78 -4.77
CA HIS A 34 -6.39 -3.67 -5.10
C HIS A 34 -6.70 -2.46 -6.00
N GLN A 35 -6.12 -1.31 -5.67
CA GLN A 35 -6.36 -0.04 -6.35
C GLN A 35 -5.53 0.18 -7.62
N ASP A 36 -4.57 -0.69 -7.94
CA ASP A 36 -3.69 -0.48 -9.08
C ASP A 36 -4.42 -0.81 -10.40
N PRO A 37 -4.68 0.18 -11.29
CA PRO A 37 -5.34 -0.05 -12.56
C PRO A 37 -4.57 -1.02 -13.47
N THR A 38 -3.25 -1.03 -13.38
CA THR A 38 -2.41 -1.97 -14.16
C THR A 38 -2.68 -3.39 -13.70
N PHE A 39 -2.71 -3.62 -12.39
CA PHE A 39 -3.08 -4.92 -11.82
C PHE A 39 -4.49 -5.34 -12.25
N GLN A 40 -5.48 -4.44 -12.18
CA GLN A 40 -6.86 -4.75 -12.59
C GLN A 40 -6.95 -5.14 -14.07
N ARG A 41 -6.14 -4.51 -14.93
CA ARG A 41 -6.02 -4.88 -16.34
C ARG A 41 -5.44 -6.28 -16.51
N LEU A 42 -4.30 -6.56 -15.88
CA LEU A 42 -3.66 -7.86 -15.97
C LEU A 42 -4.54 -8.98 -15.39
N LYS A 43 -5.30 -8.67 -14.34
CA LYS A 43 -6.28 -9.58 -13.73
C LYS A 43 -7.37 -9.94 -14.72
N ALA A 44 -7.98 -8.95 -15.37
CA ALA A 44 -9.01 -9.20 -16.37
C ALA A 44 -8.49 -10.08 -17.52
N ALA A 45 -7.25 -9.86 -17.95
CA ALA A 45 -6.61 -10.67 -18.98
C ALA A 45 -6.35 -12.12 -18.53
N ALA A 46 -5.82 -12.31 -17.32
CA ALA A 46 -5.56 -13.63 -16.75
C ALA A 46 -6.86 -14.43 -16.51
N ASP A 47 -7.89 -13.76 -15.95
CA ASP A 47 -9.21 -14.36 -15.71
C ASP A 47 -9.86 -14.79 -17.03
N HIS A 48 -9.78 -13.94 -18.07
CA HIS A 48 -10.31 -14.29 -19.40
C HIS A 48 -9.60 -15.51 -20.00
N LEU A 49 -8.27 -15.57 -19.96
CA LEU A 49 -7.55 -16.74 -20.49
C LEU A 49 -7.85 -18.02 -19.71
N ALA A 50 -7.97 -17.96 -18.39
CA ALA A 50 -8.32 -19.12 -17.58
C ALA A 50 -9.75 -19.62 -17.87
N ALA A 51 -10.65 -18.73 -18.29
CA ALA A 51 -12.00 -19.10 -18.70
C ALA A 51 -12.05 -19.72 -20.12
N GLU A 52 -11.28 -19.18 -21.06
CA GLU A 52 -11.30 -19.61 -22.47
C GLU A 52 -10.43 -20.84 -22.76
N HIS A 53 -9.41 -21.12 -21.93
CA HIS A 53 -8.45 -22.18 -22.18
C HIS A 53 -8.33 -23.16 -21.00
N GLN A 54 -8.80 -24.39 -21.18
CA GLN A 54 -8.74 -25.44 -20.16
C GLN A 54 -7.33 -25.76 -19.65
N SER A 55 -6.30 -25.51 -20.46
CA SER A 55 -4.90 -25.75 -20.12
C SER A 55 -4.23 -24.54 -19.44
N VAL A 56 -4.98 -23.46 -19.18
CA VAL A 56 -4.51 -22.26 -18.48
C VAL A 56 -5.19 -22.19 -17.12
N LYS A 57 -4.39 -22.12 -16.06
CA LYS A 57 -4.85 -21.74 -14.72
C LYS A 57 -4.32 -20.36 -14.36
N ALA A 58 -5.02 -19.66 -13.47
CA ALA A 58 -4.56 -18.38 -12.94
C ALA A 58 -4.72 -18.34 -11.41
N THR A 59 -3.66 -17.92 -10.72
CA THR A 59 -3.70 -17.48 -9.33
C THR A 59 -3.56 -15.97 -9.33
N VAL A 60 -4.61 -15.28 -8.91
CA VAL A 60 -4.64 -13.81 -8.83
C VAL A 60 -4.89 -13.39 -7.39
N GLU A 61 -3.91 -12.71 -6.78
CA GLU A 61 -4.05 -12.20 -5.42
C GLU A 61 -3.84 -10.69 -5.38
N ALA A 62 -4.77 -10.01 -4.70
CA ALA A 62 -4.78 -8.58 -4.53
C ALA A 62 -4.51 -8.23 -3.08
N PHE A 63 -3.72 -7.18 -2.85
CA PHE A 63 -3.25 -6.80 -1.53
C PHE A 63 -3.43 -5.30 -1.27
N PHE A 64 -3.49 -4.90 -0.01
CA PHE A 64 -3.23 -3.51 0.37
C PHE A 64 -1.76 -3.15 0.17
N ASP A 65 -1.44 -1.84 0.13
CA ASP A 65 -0.07 -1.34 -0.12
C ASP A 65 1.01 -2.04 0.72
N THR A 66 0.80 -2.10 2.04
CA THR A 66 1.76 -2.68 2.99
C THR A 66 1.88 -4.19 2.89
N GLN A 67 0.77 -4.88 2.61
CA GLN A 67 0.75 -6.33 2.43
C GLN A 67 1.45 -6.74 1.13
N TYR A 68 1.23 -5.97 0.06
CA TYR A 68 1.85 -6.25 -1.23
C TYR A 68 3.38 -6.20 -1.13
N GLU A 69 3.92 -5.20 -0.44
CA GLU A 69 5.37 -5.07 -0.23
C GLU A 69 5.96 -6.27 0.50
N GLN A 70 5.29 -6.74 1.55
CA GLN A 70 5.73 -7.92 2.31
C GLN A 70 5.65 -9.19 1.45
N HIS A 71 4.53 -9.40 0.76
CA HIS A 71 4.34 -10.53 -0.13
C HIS A 71 5.41 -10.55 -1.24
N LEU A 72 5.69 -9.38 -1.84
CA LEU A 72 6.70 -9.25 -2.87
C LEU A 72 8.10 -9.67 -2.37
N ARG A 73 8.49 -9.32 -1.15
CA ARG A 73 9.77 -9.76 -0.58
C ARG A 73 9.85 -11.29 -0.47
N HIS A 74 8.77 -11.94 -0.06
CA HIS A 74 8.74 -13.41 0.02
C HIS A 74 8.87 -14.06 -1.36
N VAL A 75 8.14 -13.55 -2.37
CA VAL A 75 8.23 -14.04 -3.75
C VAL A 75 9.66 -13.87 -4.28
N VAL A 76 10.27 -12.69 -4.09
CA VAL A 76 11.64 -12.43 -4.54
C VAL A 76 12.66 -13.32 -3.82
N ALA A 77 12.49 -13.56 -2.52
CA ALA A 77 13.36 -14.46 -1.75
C ALA A 77 13.23 -15.92 -2.19
N HIS A 78 12.03 -16.35 -2.60
CA HIS A 78 11.77 -17.71 -3.07
C HIS A 78 12.36 -17.97 -4.46
N TYR A 79 12.07 -17.10 -5.44
CA TYR A 79 12.49 -17.32 -6.84
C TYR A 79 13.88 -16.77 -7.17
N GLY A 80 14.32 -15.69 -6.53
CA GLY A 80 15.62 -15.05 -6.80
C GLY A 80 15.79 -14.56 -8.24
N GLY A 81 17.05 -14.38 -8.65
CA GLY A 81 17.42 -14.04 -10.04
C GLY A 81 16.69 -12.80 -10.58
N SER A 82 16.04 -12.94 -11.73
CA SER A 82 15.31 -11.84 -12.39
C SER A 82 14.19 -11.24 -11.55
N PHE A 83 13.64 -11.96 -10.56
CA PHE A 83 12.62 -11.43 -9.66
C PHE A 83 13.14 -10.29 -8.77
N SER A 84 14.46 -10.18 -8.55
CA SER A 84 15.05 -9.07 -7.79
C SER A 84 14.80 -7.69 -8.40
N GLN A 85 14.34 -7.64 -9.65
CA GLN A 85 13.97 -6.42 -10.37
C GLN A 85 12.54 -5.95 -10.06
N ALA A 86 11.73 -6.78 -9.41
CA ALA A 86 10.34 -6.46 -9.10
C ALA A 86 10.25 -5.28 -8.12
N LYS A 87 9.25 -4.41 -8.34
CA LYS A 87 9.06 -3.19 -7.55
C LYS A 87 7.63 -3.13 -7.04
N ALA A 88 7.46 -2.71 -5.80
CA ALA A 88 6.15 -2.49 -5.18
C ALA A 88 5.26 -1.44 -5.89
N SER A 89 5.81 -0.71 -6.86
CA SER A 89 5.09 0.25 -7.68
C SER A 89 4.41 -0.35 -8.90
N ALA A 90 4.61 -1.65 -9.17
CA ALA A 90 4.04 -2.34 -10.33
C ALA A 90 3.53 -3.73 -9.92
N PRO A 91 2.55 -4.30 -10.64
CA PRO A 91 2.14 -5.69 -10.44
C PRO A 91 3.26 -6.66 -10.80
N LEU A 92 3.23 -7.83 -10.18
CA LEU A 92 4.15 -8.94 -10.47
C LEU A 92 3.38 -10.01 -11.24
N ALA A 93 3.89 -10.37 -12.42
CA ALA A 93 3.31 -11.40 -13.27
C ALA A 93 4.39 -12.41 -13.70
N PHE A 94 4.08 -13.69 -13.61
CA PHE A 94 4.91 -14.78 -14.12
C PHE A 94 4.06 -15.99 -14.48
N VAL A 95 4.65 -16.90 -15.26
CA VAL A 95 4.01 -18.15 -15.69
C VAL A 95 4.89 -19.32 -15.31
N GLU A 96 4.28 -20.39 -14.80
CA GLU A 96 4.93 -21.67 -14.58
C GLU A 96 4.42 -22.72 -15.57
N ALA A 97 5.33 -23.54 -16.07
CA ALA A 97 5.01 -24.77 -16.82
C ALA A 97 6.24 -25.70 -16.84
N ASP A 98 6.03 -27.00 -16.64
CA ASP A 98 7.09 -28.03 -16.65
C ASP A 98 8.36 -27.61 -15.89
N ASP A 99 8.19 -27.19 -14.63
CA ASP A 99 9.26 -26.72 -13.73
C ASP A 99 10.06 -25.50 -14.23
N LYS A 100 9.56 -24.80 -15.26
CA LYS A 100 10.13 -23.55 -15.77
C LYS A 100 9.26 -22.37 -15.37
N VAL A 101 9.95 -21.30 -14.96
CA VAL A 101 9.33 -20.03 -14.60
C VAL A 101 9.67 -18.97 -15.65
N LEU A 102 8.64 -18.36 -16.24
CA LEU A 102 8.75 -17.21 -17.14
C LEU A 102 8.27 -15.95 -16.41
N TYR A 103 9.22 -15.16 -15.91
CA TYR A 103 8.96 -13.87 -15.27
C TYR A 103 8.83 -12.73 -16.29
N PHE A 104 7.85 -11.85 -16.08
CA PHE A 104 7.65 -10.65 -16.89
C PHE A 104 8.09 -9.40 -16.12
N ALA A 105 9.16 -8.76 -16.59
CA ALA A 105 9.70 -7.54 -15.96
C ALA A 105 8.80 -6.29 -16.13
N SER A 106 7.71 -6.39 -16.89
CA SER A 106 6.70 -5.32 -17.00
C SER A 106 5.35 -5.87 -17.47
N ASP A 107 4.29 -5.13 -17.17
CA ASP A 107 2.92 -5.35 -17.66
C ASP A 107 2.87 -5.44 -19.19
N LYS A 108 3.66 -4.61 -19.88
CA LYS A 108 3.73 -4.62 -21.36
C LYS A 108 4.24 -5.94 -21.91
N LEU A 109 5.30 -6.50 -21.31
CA LEU A 109 5.85 -7.79 -21.73
C LEU A 109 4.87 -8.94 -21.49
N PHE A 110 4.14 -8.90 -20.39
CA PHE A 110 3.10 -9.89 -20.12
C PHE A 110 1.96 -9.78 -21.15
N LEU A 111 1.42 -8.58 -21.39
CA LEU A 111 0.36 -8.37 -22.38
C LEU A 111 0.80 -8.71 -23.81
N GLU A 112 2.03 -8.37 -24.19
CA GLU A 112 2.62 -8.75 -25.48
C GLU A 112 2.74 -10.27 -25.62
N TRP A 113 3.12 -10.96 -24.54
CA TRP A 113 3.15 -12.43 -24.52
C TRP A 113 1.75 -13.04 -24.69
N LEU A 114 0.73 -12.48 -24.02
CA LEU A 114 -0.67 -12.89 -24.20
C LEU A 114 -1.13 -12.67 -25.66
N LEU A 115 -0.80 -11.52 -26.24
CA LEU A 115 -1.12 -11.22 -27.65
C LEU A 115 -0.47 -12.22 -28.61
N LEU A 116 0.82 -12.49 -28.45
CA LEU A 116 1.53 -13.38 -29.37
C LEU A 116 1.04 -14.83 -29.27
N ARG A 117 0.82 -15.32 -28.05
CA ARG A 117 0.45 -16.72 -27.77
C ARG A 117 -1.04 -17.02 -27.94
N TYR A 118 -1.89 -16.15 -27.41
CA TYR A 118 -3.35 -16.38 -27.32
C TYR A 118 -4.16 -15.44 -28.20
N LYS A 119 -3.50 -14.53 -28.94
CA LYS A 119 -4.18 -13.47 -29.71
C LYS A 119 -5.10 -12.60 -28.85
N TYR A 120 -4.77 -12.50 -27.57
CA TYR A 120 -5.51 -11.67 -26.64
C TYR A 120 -5.20 -10.19 -26.88
N GLU A 121 -6.24 -9.42 -27.18
CA GLU A 121 -6.19 -7.96 -27.28
C GLU A 121 -7.16 -7.35 -26.27
N ASP A 122 -6.70 -6.29 -25.60
CA ASP A 122 -7.52 -5.53 -24.65
C ASP A 122 -7.65 -4.09 -25.13
N THR A 123 -8.86 -3.75 -25.58
CA THR A 123 -9.26 -2.41 -26.04
C THR A 123 -9.98 -1.62 -24.95
N THR A 124 -10.06 -2.15 -23.74
CA THR A 124 -10.74 -1.52 -22.60
C THR A 124 -10.05 -0.21 -22.22
N SER A 125 -10.85 0.83 -21.97
CA SER A 125 -10.33 2.11 -21.51
C SER A 125 -9.60 1.97 -20.17
N PHE A 126 -8.40 2.53 -20.06
CA PHE A 126 -7.64 2.56 -18.81
C PHE A 126 -8.40 3.24 -17.65
N LEU A 127 -9.31 4.17 -17.97
CA LEU A 127 -10.18 4.80 -16.97
C LEU A 127 -11.14 3.80 -16.31
N LEU A 128 -11.57 2.76 -17.03
CA LEU A 128 -12.39 1.71 -16.45
C LEU A 128 -11.59 0.93 -15.40
N TYR A 129 -10.35 0.55 -15.70
CA TYR A 129 -9.48 -0.13 -14.73
C TYR A 129 -9.17 0.74 -13.51
N LYS A 130 -9.06 2.06 -13.68
CA LYS A 130 -8.96 2.99 -12.55
C LYS A 130 -10.21 2.93 -11.66
N ARG A 131 -11.41 2.92 -12.24
CA ARG A 131 -12.67 2.77 -11.50
C ARG A 131 -12.79 1.39 -10.84
N MET A 132 -12.38 0.33 -11.53
CA MET A 132 -12.34 -1.02 -10.97
C MET A 132 -11.41 -1.10 -9.76
N GLY A 133 -10.24 -0.46 -9.82
CA GLY A 133 -9.30 -0.40 -8.70
C GLY A 133 -9.91 0.29 -7.48
N VAL A 134 -10.61 1.42 -7.68
CA VAL A 134 -11.33 2.11 -6.58
C VAL A 134 -12.40 1.20 -5.97
N LYS A 135 -13.21 0.53 -6.79
CA LYS A 135 -14.23 -0.42 -6.31
C LYS A 135 -13.60 -1.61 -5.58
N ALA A 136 -12.51 -2.16 -6.08
CA ALA A 136 -11.81 -3.29 -5.48
C ALA A 136 -11.21 -2.92 -4.11
N LEU A 137 -10.64 -1.72 -3.96
CA LEU A 137 -10.15 -1.23 -2.68
C LEU A 137 -11.30 -1.06 -1.68
N GLN A 138 -12.43 -0.50 -2.12
CA GLN A 138 -13.61 -0.33 -1.26
C GLN A 138 -14.18 -1.68 -0.79
N ALA A 139 -14.35 -2.64 -1.71
CA ALA A 139 -14.81 -3.98 -1.37
C ALA A 139 -13.84 -4.69 -0.39
N ALA A 140 -12.53 -4.53 -0.57
CA ALA A 140 -11.52 -5.10 0.35
C ALA A 140 -11.59 -4.47 1.75
N LYS A 141 -11.89 -3.17 1.85
CA LYS A 141 -12.13 -2.50 3.14
C LYS A 141 -13.37 -3.08 3.84
N GLU A 142 -14.49 -3.18 3.13
CA GLU A 142 -15.74 -3.72 3.67
C GLU A 142 -15.58 -5.17 4.13
N GLN A 143 -14.95 -6.01 3.31
CA GLN A 143 -14.70 -7.42 3.63
C GLN A 143 -13.84 -7.59 4.90
N SER A 144 -12.95 -6.64 5.19
CA SER A 144 -12.10 -6.72 6.37
C SER A 144 -12.85 -6.56 7.71
N GLY A 145 -14.05 -5.98 7.69
CA GLY A 145 -14.83 -5.67 8.89
C GLY A 145 -14.21 -4.64 9.84
N ARG A 146 -13.06 -4.05 9.49
CA ARG A 146 -12.33 -3.06 10.28
C ARG A 146 -12.71 -1.63 9.90
N SER A 147 -12.58 -0.73 10.86
CA SER A 147 -12.67 0.70 10.64
C SER A 147 -11.56 1.15 9.70
N CYS A 148 -11.88 2.05 8.78
CA CYS A 148 -10.95 2.70 7.88
C CYS A 148 -11.17 4.20 7.91
N CYS A 149 -10.11 4.97 7.71
CA CYS A 149 -10.17 6.42 7.60
C CYS A 149 -9.16 6.90 6.56
N ALA A 150 -9.20 8.20 6.24
CA ALA A 150 -8.27 8.78 5.29
C ALA A 150 -7.73 10.11 5.79
N LEU A 151 -6.46 10.35 5.43
CA LEU A 151 -5.77 11.62 5.59
C LEU A 151 -5.51 12.18 4.20
N THR A 152 -5.75 13.49 4.00
CA THR A 152 -5.15 14.20 2.87
C THR A 152 -3.90 14.91 3.33
N ILE A 153 -2.84 14.84 2.53
CA ILE A 153 -1.54 15.39 2.85
C ILE A 153 -1.17 16.42 1.80
N GLN A 154 -0.73 17.59 2.27
CA GLN A 154 -0.27 18.69 1.43
C GLN A 154 1.20 18.99 1.73
N VAL A 155 2.03 19.01 0.69
CA VAL A 155 3.45 19.36 0.79
C VAL A 155 3.67 20.74 0.17
N GLY A 156 3.93 21.76 0.99
CA GLY A 156 3.95 23.17 0.56
C GLY A 156 2.68 23.56 -0.20
N ALA A 157 2.83 24.01 -1.45
CA ALA A 157 1.73 24.40 -2.33
C ALA A 157 1.30 23.30 -3.32
N GLU A 158 1.80 22.07 -3.18
CA GLU A 158 1.42 20.95 -4.04
C GLU A 158 -0.05 20.54 -3.86
N ALA A 159 -0.57 19.82 -4.85
CA ALA A 159 -1.89 19.21 -4.75
C ALA A 159 -1.94 18.20 -3.59
N LYS A 160 -3.09 18.12 -2.92
CA LYS A 160 -3.32 17.18 -1.83
C LYS A 160 -3.30 15.74 -2.34
N GLU A 161 -2.60 14.86 -1.64
CA GLU A 161 -2.58 13.42 -1.88
C GLU A 161 -3.30 12.68 -0.75
N THR A 162 -4.06 11.63 -1.06
CA THR A 162 -4.82 10.86 -0.06
C THR A 162 -4.04 9.63 0.40
N VAL A 163 -4.00 9.42 1.72
CA VAL A 163 -3.52 8.20 2.37
C VAL A 163 -4.69 7.57 3.11
N GLN A 164 -5.01 6.32 2.81
CA GLN A 164 -6.06 5.58 3.50
C GLN A 164 -5.44 4.62 4.53
N LEU A 165 -6.06 4.57 5.69
CA LEU A 165 -5.64 3.79 6.86
C LEU A 165 -6.75 2.80 7.21
N GLN A 166 -6.34 1.61 7.68
CA GLN A 166 -7.22 0.63 8.32
C GLN A 166 -6.78 0.50 9.77
N LEU A 167 -7.73 0.55 10.70
CA LEU A 167 -7.50 0.42 12.13
C LEU A 167 -7.67 -1.04 12.56
N PHE A 168 -6.96 -1.45 13.61
CA PHE A 168 -7.05 -2.78 14.19
C PHE A 168 -8.02 -2.76 15.37
N ASP A 169 -9.31 -2.59 15.08
CA ASP A 169 -10.37 -2.47 16.10
C ASP A 169 -10.45 -3.68 17.03
N GLU A 170 -10.00 -4.84 16.57
CA GLU A 170 -9.92 -6.06 17.38
C GLU A 170 -8.71 -6.10 18.33
N VAL A 171 -7.67 -5.30 18.07
CA VAL A 171 -6.43 -5.26 18.85
C VAL A 171 -6.43 -4.10 19.85
N ALA A 172 -6.86 -2.91 19.42
CA ALA A 172 -6.83 -1.69 20.20
C ALA A 172 -8.10 -0.84 19.96
N PRO A 173 -9.27 -1.31 20.41
CA PRO A 173 -10.56 -0.68 20.13
C PRO A 173 -10.68 0.75 20.69
N GLU A 174 -10.17 1.04 21.89
CA GLU A 174 -10.26 2.38 22.47
C GLU A 174 -9.35 3.38 21.76
N LEU A 175 -8.13 2.99 21.43
CA LEU A 175 -7.17 3.79 20.69
C LEU A 175 -7.61 4.00 19.24
N ALA A 176 -8.22 3.00 18.60
CA ALA A 176 -8.82 3.14 17.28
C ALA A 176 -9.98 4.16 17.30
N ARG A 177 -10.89 4.06 18.28
CA ARG A 177 -11.97 5.05 18.47
C ARG A 177 -11.42 6.44 18.78
N ASN A 178 -10.40 6.53 19.62
CA ASN A 178 -9.72 7.79 19.92
C ASN A 178 -9.12 8.41 18.66
N PHE A 179 -8.43 7.60 17.84
CA PHE A 179 -7.86 8.08 16.59
C PHE A 179 -8.93 8.68 15.66
N LEU A 180 -10.08 8.02 15.50
CA LEU A 180 -11.19 8.57 14.73
C LEU A 180 -11.75 9.88 15.32
N LYS A 181 -11.84 9.99 16.65
CA LYS A 181 -12.21 11.25 17.32
C LYS A 181 -11.19 12.36 17.05
N LEU A 182 -9.89 12.05 17.07
CA LEU A 182 -8.83 13.00 16.76
C LEU A 182 -8.99 13.56 15.33
N LEU A 183 -9.36 12.72 14.36
CA LEU A 183 -9.60 13.18 12.99
C LEU A 183 -10.77 14.18 12.88
N SER A 184 -11.71 14.14 13.84
CA SER A 184 -12.84 15.08 13.90
C SER A 184 -12.55 16.31 14.76
N HIS A 185 -11.38 16.39 15.38
CA HIS A 185 -11.03 17.51 16.25
C HIS A 185 -10.73 18.77 15.41
N PRO A 186 -11.25 19.96 15.78
CA PRO A 186 -11.07 21.19 14.98
C PRO A 186 -9.62 21.60 14.72
N LYS A 187 -8.70 21.20 15.60
CA LYS A 187 -7.26 21.49 15.47
C LYS A 187 -6.49 20.45 14.64
N PHE A 188 -7.13 19.37 14.18
CA PHE A 188 -6.48 18.33 13.39
C PHE A 188 -6.19 18.80 11.97
N ASP A 189 -7.14 19.50 11.36
CA ASP A 189 -7.02 19.99 10.01
C ASP A 189 -5.92 21.05 9.89
N GLY A 190 -4.93 20.76 9.05
CA GLY A 190 -3.74 21.59 8.89
C GLY A 190 -2.66 21.32 9.94
N SER A 191 -2.82 20.31 10.81
CA SER A 191 -1.76 19.89 11.73
C SER A 191 -0.50 19.50 10.94
N PRO A 192 0.71 19.89 11.40
CA PRO A 192 1.92 19.60 10.66
C PRO A 192 2.40 18.17 10.89
N VAL A 193 3.08 17.60 9.89
CA VAL A 193 4.08 16.55 10.15
C VAL A 193 5.28 17.23 10.81
N HIS A 194 5.28 17.26 12.14
CA HIS A 194 6.28 18.00 12.91
C HIS A 194 7.61 17.28 13.02
N ARG A 195 7.66 15.98 12.73
CA ARG A 195 8.89 15.18 12.81
C ARG A 195 8.94 14.06 11.76
N VAL A 196 10.08 13.93 11.10
CA VAL A 196 10.47 12.87 10.18
C VAL A 196 11.79 12.30 10.67
N LYS A 197 11.74 11.11 11.28
CA LYS A 197 12.95 10.36 11.62
C LYS A 197 13.40 9.60 10.38
N ALA A 198 14.44 10.13 9.71
CA ALA A 198 14.92 9.60 8.44
C ALA A 198 15.06 8.07 8.45
N GLY A 199 14.44 7.42 7.46
CA GLY A 199 14.43 5.98 7.31
C GLY A 199 13.74 5.19 8.42
N SER A 200 13.01 5.85 9.35
CA SER A 200 12.37 5.19 10.50
C SER A 200 10.86 5.41 10.51
N TRP A 201 10.37 6.62 10.77
CA TRP A 201 8.93 6.95 10.76
C TRP A 201 8.69 8.43 10.46
N ILE A 202 7.46 8.75 10.07
CA ILE A 202 6.93 10.12 10.12
C ILE A 202 6.00 10.26 11.32
N GLN A 203 5.91 11.44 11.92
CA GLN A 203 5.12 11.70 13.12
C GLN A 203 4.36 13.04 12.99
N ALA A 204 3.09 13.00 13.39
CA ALA A 204 2.15 14.11 13.28
C ALA A 204 1.10 14.05 14.41
N GLY A 205 0.08 14.90 14.34
CA GLY A 205 -1.06 14.86 15.24
C GLY A 205 -0.85 15.59 16.57
N ASP A 206 0.12 16.50 16.66
CA ASP A 206 0.17 17.44 17.79
C ASP A 206 -0.93 18.50 17.61
N LEU A 207 -1.97 18.40 18.44
CA LEU A 207 -3.14 19.29 18.43
C LEU A 207 -2.98 20.52 19.35
N VAL A 208 -1.85 20.67 20.05
CA VAL A 208 -1.65 21.76 21.00
C VAL A 208 -1.01 22.95 20.31
N ASP A 209 0.19 22.77 19.79
CA ASP A 209 0.98 23.82 19.12
C ASP A 209 1.71 23.35 17.84
N GLY A 210 1.59 22.08 17.47
CA GLY A 210 2.24 21.53 16.27
C GLY A 210 3.77 21.46 16.36
N SER A 211 4.34 21.60 17.55
CA SER A 211 5.80 21.53 17.78
C SER A 211 6.31 20.11 17.96
N GLY A 212 5.42 19.19 18.36
CA GLY A 212 5.73 17.81 18.74
C GLY A 212 6.10 17.63 20.20
N ARG A 213 6.18 18.71 20.99
CA ARG A 213 6.58 18.65 22.41
C ARG A 213 5.42 18.37 23.35
N ASN A 214 4.21 18.66 22.91
CA ASN A 214 3.00 18.54 23.70
C ASN A 214 2.09 17.48 23.05
N SER A 215 1.35 16.77 23.87
CA SER A 215 0.33 15.85 23.39
C SER A 215 -0.83 15.94 24.35
N ASP A 216 -2.03 16.15 23.82
CA ASP A 216 -3.26 16.12 24.59
C ASP A 216 -4.19 15.04 24.01
N GLY A 217 -5.06 14.48 24.84
CA GLY A 217 -6.11 13.58 24.40
C GLY A 217 -7.12 14.25 23.49
N ALA A 218 -7.91 13.46 22.75
CA ALA A 218 -9.01 14.01 21.96
C ALA A 218 -10.06 14.75 22.83
N ASP A 219 -10.18 14.35 24.11
CA ASP A 219 -11.09 14.89 25.11
C ASP A 219 -10.37 15.58 26.28
N GLY A 220 -9.07 15.86 26.13
CA GLY A 220 -8.25 16.40 27.21
C GLY A 220 -7.70 15.36 28.20
N SER A 221 -7.91 14.06 27.95
CA SER A 221 -7.45 12.97 28.81
C SER A 221 -6.48 12.01 28.11
N PHE A 222 -5.51 11.47 28.85
CA PHE A 222 -4.59 10.47 28.30
C PHE A 222 -5.17 9.06 28.36
N LEU A 223 -4.85 8.25 27.36
CA LEU A 223 -5.22 6.85 27.28
C LEU A 223 -4.07 5.92 27.68
N ARG A 224 -4.46 4.72 28.12
CA ARG A 224 -3.54 3.63 28.46
C ARG A 224 -3.16 2.83 27.21
N HIS A 225 -2.06 2.09 27.30
CA HIS A 225 -1.73 1.09 26.30
C HIS A 225 -2.75 -0.05 26.34
N GLU A 226 -3.38 -0.37 25.21
CA GLU A 226 -4.32 -1.50 25.12
C GLU A 226 -3.63 -2.82 24.80
N SER A 227 -2.75 -2.82 23.80
CA SER A 227 -2.10 -4.04 23.32
C SER A 227 -0.74 -3.79 22.68
N PHE A 228 0.16 -4.75 22.85
CA PHE A 228 1.46 -4.83 22.18
C PHE A 228 1.57 -6.08 21.29
N SER A 229 0.44 -6.72 20.95
CA SER A 229 0.43 -7.97 20.17
C SER A 229 0.84 -7.82 18.71
N VAL A 230 0.75 -6.60 18.17
CA VAL A 230 1.18 -6.28 16.80
C VAL A 230 2.61 -5.74 16.85
N PRO A 231 3.60 -6.49 16.34
CA PRO A 231 4.99 -6.04 16.30
C PRO A 231 5.21 -4.97 15.23
N HIS A 232 6.24 -4.17 15.39
CA HIS A 232 6.72 -3.20 14.40
C HIS A 232 7.55 -3.86 13.31
N ASP A 233 7.01 -4.90 12.68
CA ASP A 233 7.71 -5.81 11.78
C ASP A 233 7.68 -5.40 10.30
N ARG A 234 7.05 -4.26 9.96
CA ARG A 234 6.90 -3.81 8.58
C ARG A 234 6.69 -2.29 8.46
N PRO A 235 6.97 -1.69 7.29
CA PRO A 235 6.60 -0.31 6.99
C PRO A 235 5.07 -0.13 6.92
N GLY A 236 4.63 1.11 7.13
CA GLY A 236 3.25 1.54 7.00
C GLY A 236 2.35 1.14 8.18
N LEU A 237 2.92 0.79 9.34
CA LEU A 237 2.15 0.60 10.57
C LEU A 237 1.84 1.96 11.20
N LEU A 238 0.59 2.16 11.62
CA LEU A 238 0.13 3.32 12.37
C LEU A 238 0.23 3.02 13.86
N GLY A 239 1.00 3.81 14.60
CA GLY A 239 1.12 3.70 16.04
C GLY A 239 0.89 5.02 16.76
N MET A 240 0.51 4.93 18.04
CA MET A 240 0.28 6.10 18.89
C MET A 240 1.52 6.44 19.72
N CYS A 241 1.84 7.73 19.81
CA CYS A 241 2.94 8.22 20.64
C CYS A 241 2.51 8.36 22.10
N CYS A 242 3.46 8.16 23.01
CA CYS A 242 3.32 8.46 24.44
C CYS A 242 4.61 9.08 24.99
N HIS A 243 4.49 9.94 26.00
CA HIS A 243 5.64 10.53 26.70
C HIS A 243 6.12 9.67 27.89
N ALA A 244 5.19 8.97 28.53
CA ALA A 244 5.43 8.00 29.58
C ALA A 244 4.45 6.83 29.44
N LYS A 245 4.59 5.82 30.31
CA LYS A 245 3.63 4.72 30.36
C LYS A 245 2.23 5.28 30.61
N ASP A 246 1.28 4.84 29.78
CA ASP A 246 -0.14 5.18 29.88
C ASP A 246 -0.46 6.68 29.75
N THR A 247 0.32 7.38 28.93
CA THR A 247 0.09 8.79 28.55
C THR A 247 -0.10 8.95 27.04
N ILE A 248 -0.93 8.12 26.42
CA ILE A 248 -1.20 8.21 24.97
C ILE A 248 -2.16 9.37 24.73
N GLY A 249 -1.76 10.33 23.88
CA GLY A 249 -2.60 11.47 23.51
C GLY A 249 -2.93 11.48 22.02
N SER A 250 -2.67 12.61 21.36
CA SER A 250 -3.06 12.87 19.98
C SER A 250 -2.00 12.55 18.94
N GLN A 251 -0.73 12.53 19.35
CA GLN A 251 0.36 12.28 18.42
C GLN A 251 0.40 10.83 17.95
N PHE A 252 0.67 10.64 16.67
CA PHE A 252 0.80 9.33 16.03
C PHE A 252 2.00 9.31 15.09
N TYR A 253 2.43 8.10 14.73
CA TYR A 253 3.48 7.88 13.73
C TYR A 253 3.08 6.82 12.71
N ILE A 254 3.70 6.90 11.53
CA ILE A 254 3.63 5.87 10.49
C ILE A 254 5.03 5.37 10.18
N THR A 255 5.25 4.06 10.30
CA THR A 255 6.57 3.45 10.11
C THR A 255 7.00 3.47 8.64
N LEU A 256 8.30 3.62 8.38
CA LEU A 256 8.93 3.56 7.06
C LEU A 256 9.78 2.29 6.87
N ARG A 257 9.94 1.51 7.95
CA ARG A 257 10.67 0.23 8.00
C ARG A 257 10.22 -0.57 9.24
N GLU A 258 10.84 -1.71 9.44
CA GLU A 258 10.75 -2.53 10.65
C GLU A 258 11.51 -1.85 11.80
N LEU A 259 10.86 -1.73 12.96
CA LEU A 259 11.33 -1.01 14.14
C LEU A 259 11.12 -1.82 15.44
N PRO A 260 11.66 -3.05 15.56
CA PRO A 260 11.39 -3.95 16.68
C PRO A 260 11.77 -3.37 18.06
N TYR A 261 12.62 -2.35 18.12
CA TYR A 261 12.97 -1.66 19.37
C TYR A 261 11.84 -0.80 19.96
N LEU A 262 10.75 -0.59 19.21
CA LEU A 262 9.50 0.03 19.65
C LEU A 262 8.51 -0.97 20.25
N ASP A 263 8.72 -2.27 20.05
CA ASP A 263 7.84 -3.32 20.57
C ASP A 263 7.78 -3.30 22.09
N GLY A 264 6.58 -3.50 22.64
CA GLY A 264 6.31 -3.40 24.08
C GLY A 264 6.36 -1.98 24.66
N LYS A 265 6.63 -0.96 23.84
CA LYS A 265 6.70 0.46 24.27
C LYS A 265 5.62 1.33 23.65
N PHE A 266 5.19 1.03 22.42
CA PHE A 266 4.17 1.78 21.70
C PHE A 266 3.13 0.85 21.10
N CYS A 267 1.87 1.26 21.12
CA CYS A 267 0.77 0.50 20.53
C CYS A 267 0.68 0.77 19.03
N VAL A 268 0.70 -0.30 18.23
CA VAL A 268 0.27 -0.27 16.83
C VAL A 268 -1.24 -0.42 16.78
N ILE A 269 -1.91 0.53 16.14
CA ILE A 269 -3.38 0.62 16.10
C ILE A 269 -3.95 0.46 14.69
N GLY A 270 -3.10 0.34 13.67
CA GLY A 270 -3.55 0.22 12.29
C GLY A 270 -2.41 0.15 11.28
N ARG A 271 -2.76 0.31 10.01
CA ARG A 271 -1.83 0.30 8.88
C ARG A 271 -2.30 1.16 7.71
N VAL A 272 -1.36 1.58 6.89
CA VAL A 272 -1.61 2.16 5.57
C VAL A 272 -2.12 1.06 4.63
N ILE A 273 -3.25 1.33 3.99
CA ILE A 273 -3.84 0.45 2.98
C ILE A 273 -3.72 0.98 1.56
N SER A 274 -3.60 2.31 1.41
CA SER A 274 -3.36 2.99 0.14
C SER A 274 -2.63 4.32 0.40
N GLY A 275 -1.72 4.72 -0.50
CA GLY A 275 -0.99 5.98 -0.41
C GLY A 275 0.37 5.86 0.29
N MET A 276 0.92 4.65 0.42
CA MET A 276 2.22 4.43 1.07
C MET A 276 3.35 5.20 0.36
N ARG A 277 3.24 5.40 -0.96
CA ARG A 277 4.19 6.22 -1.73
C ARG A 277 4.30 7.66 -1.20
N THR A 278 3.21 8.29 -0.78
CA THR A 278 3.22 9.64 -0.22
C THR A 278 3.95 9.66 1.12
N ILE A 279 3.70 8.66 1.98
CA ILE A 279 4.40 8.50 3.27
C ILE A 279 5.91 8.32 3.05
N ILE A 280 6.32 7.46 2.11
CA ILE A 280 7.73 7.25 1.75
C ILE A 280 8.37 8.53 1.21
N ARG A 281 7.64 9.31 0.41
CA ARG A 281 8.11 10.59 -0.13
C ARG A 281 8.41 11.59 0.98
N ILE A 282 7.48 11.73 1.94
CA ILE A 282 7.66 12.59 3.12
C ILE A 282 8.85 12.12 3.95
N GLY A 283 8.99 10.82 4.14
CA GLY A 283 10.11 10.20 4.86
C GLY A 283 11.51 10.47 4.27
N LYS A 284 11.59 10.97 3.03
CA LYS A 284 12.83 11.29 2.32
C LYS A 284 13.08 12.80 2.16
N MET A 285 12.20 13.65 2.70
CA MET A 285 12.35 15.10 2.62
C MET A 285 13.55 15.58 3.42
N ALA A 286 14.12 16.72 3.01
CA ALA A 286 15.14 17.41 3.79
C ALA A 286 14.54 17.87 5.13
N THR A 287 15.32 17.73 6.21
CA THR A 287 14.87 18.08 7.56
C THR A 287 15.94 18.88 8.30
N LYS A 288 15.48 19.78 9.17
CA LYS A 288 16.30 20.47 10.16
C LYS A 288 15.85 20.02 11.55
N ASN A 289 16.74 19.36 12.30
CA ASN A 289 16.42 18.74 13.59
C ASN A 289 15.21 17.81 13.50
N GLU A 290 15.17 16.96 12.48
CA GLU A 290 14.06 16.03 12.17
C GLU A 290 12.74 16.71 11.79
N ARG A 291 12.63 18.05 11.77
CA ARG A 291 11.47 18.76 11.24
C ARG A 291 11.61 18.97 9.73
N PRO A 292 10.62 18.64 8.89
CA PRO A 292 10.66 18.94 7.46
C PRO A 292 10.94 20.42 7.19
N GLU A 293 11.85 20.71 6.26
CA GLU A 293 12.15 22.10 5.87
C GLU A 293 11.01 22.71 5.04
N GLN A 294 10.43 21.90 4.15
CA GLN A 294 9.18 22.24 3.47
C GLN A 294 8.01 21.77 4.32
N GLU A 295 7.05 22.66 4.55
CA GLU A 295 5.88 22.38 5.38
C GLU A 295 5.05 21.21 4.80
N VAL A 296 4.67 20.28 5.68
CA VAL A 296 3.77 19.17 5.35
C VAL A 296 2.59 19.23 6.30
N LYS A 297 1.39 19.39 5.77
CA LYS A 297 0.13 19.49 6.53
C LYS A 297 -0.74 18.27 6.28
N ILE A 298 -1.40 17.80 7.32
CA ILE A 298 -2.39 16.72 7.24
C ILE A 298 -3.79 17.28 7.50
N PHE A 299 -4.78 16.68 6.85
CA PHE A 299 -6.19 16.99 7.02
C PHE A 299 -6.97 15.69 7.08
N ALA A 300 -8.06 15.65 7.84
CA ALA A 300 -8.97 14.52 7.80
C ALA A 300 -9.76 14.54 6.48
N ASP A 301 -10.09 13.35 5.97
CA ASP A 301 -11.06 13.20 4.89
C ASP A 301 -12.22 12.32 5.38
N PRO A 302 -13.25 12.92 5.97
CA PRO A 302 -14.37 12.18 6.55
C PRO A 302 -15.20 11.44 5.49
N SER A 303 -15.10 11.81 4.21
CA SER A 303 -15.84 11.17 3.12
C SER A 303 -15.39 9.73 2.84
N LEU A 304 -14.21 9.35 3.34
CA LEU A 304 -13.61 8.02 3.16
C LEU A 304 -13.55 7.21 4.45
N THR A 305 -14.23 7.68 5.50
CA THR A 305 -14.36 6.97 6.78
C THR A 305 -15.38 5.84 6.67
N LEU A 306 -14.97 4.66 7.09
CA LEU A 306 -15.80 3.47 7.28
C LEU A 306 -15.62 3.04 8.72
N THR A 307 -16.69 2.89 9.50
CA THR A 307 -16.57 2.34 10.85
C THR A 307 -16.86 0.85 10.83
N ALA A 308 -16.11 0.08 11.63
CA ALA A 308 -16.43 -1.31 11.87
C ALA A 308 -17.90 -1.44 12.34
N PRO A 309 -18.61 -2.54 11.97
CA PRO A 309 -19.93 -2.80 12.51
C PRO A 309 -19.88 -2.75 14.04
N ALA A 310 -20.90 -2.17 14.67
CA ALA A 310 -21.05 -2.26 16.12
C ALA A 310 -21.20 -3.75 16.46
N GLY A 311 -20.16 -4.35 17.01
CA GLY A 311 -20.26 -5.70 17.56
C GLY A 311 -21.14 -5.63 18.80
N GLU A 312 -22.22 -6.40 18.82
CA GLU A 312 -22.78 -6.93 20.06
C GLU A 312 -21.62 -7.70 20.73
N ARG A 313 -20.95 -7.06 21.69
CA ARG A 313 -19.95 -7.69 22.55
C ARG A 313 -20.47 -7.71 23.97
#